data_AF-A0A2L2WS57-F1
#
_entry.id   AF-A0A2L2WS57-F1
#
_cell.length_a   1.000
_cell.length_b   1.000
_cell.length_c   1.000
_cell.angle_alpha   90.00
_cell.angle_beta   90.00
_cell.angle_gamma   90.00
#
_symmetry.space_group_name_H-M   'P 1'
#
loop_
_entity.id
_entity.type
_entity.pdbx_description
1 polymer ?
#
loop_
_entity_poly.entity_id
_entity_poly.type
_entity_poly.pdbx_seq_one_letter_code
_entity_poly.pdbx_strand_id
1 'polypeptide(L)'
;MPVFSQENIVETFKRLEKRVDLITGENHVKGIDKATGEVNSTTDVYVFSLGKEDVNLIDDVKREFAKDRESAAKIFSRSGTGALKSRHSVISVGSGDLKINVGSNDPKSSYMVMVFPDVKDTARNRRHVYAIEWKEDGNGGAEMSLIADYGAKPEPKKASHSTFESDTEAETQWLYTFNMYIKSMKRALERINKGELTVFPTEIYKSSLKCPVKDAEMRKSCAGELRAIAAKLTSPDAKIEKDLLLRAADALEK
;
A
#
# COMPACT_ATOMS: atom_id res chain seq x y z
N MET A 1 1.30 -23.34 -9.34
CA MET A 1 1.26 -21.88 -9.13
C MET A 1 0.45 -21.62 -7.86
N PRO A 2 0.84 -20.70 -6.96
CA PRO A 2 0.00 -20.40 -5.81
C PRO A 2 -1.32 -19.82 -6.30
N VAL A 3 -2.42 -20.45 -5.90
CA VAL A 3 -3.77 -19.91 -6.07
C VAL A 3 -3.88 -18.74 -5.10
N PHE A 4 -3.97 -17.52 -5.61
CA PHE A 4 -4.27 -16.36 -4.77
C PHE A 4 -5.77 -16.45 -4.41
N SER A 5 -6.11 -17.29 -3.43
CA SER A 5 -7.50 -17.45 -3.02
C SER A 5 -7.93 -16.21 -2.24
N GLN A 6 -9.01 -15.60 -2.73
CA GLN A 6 -9.78 -14.52 -2.08
C GLN A 6 -11.19 -15.04 -1.74
N GLU A 7 -11.36 -16.37 -1.67
CA GLU A 7 -12.65 -17.03 -1.56
C GLU A 7 -13.36 -16.68 -0.26
N ASN A 8 -12.64 -16.61 0.86
CA ASN A 8 -13.21 -16.33 2.17
C ASN A 8 -13.74 -14.88 2.24
N ILE A 9 -12.97 -13.92 1.72
CA ILE A 9 -13.39 -12.52 1.65
C ILE A 9 -14.60 -12.39 0.69
N VAL A 10 -14.56 -13.00 -0.49
CA VAL A 10 -15.67 -12.94 -1.46
C VAL A 10 -16.96 -13.54 -0.89
N GLU A 11 -16.88 -14.69 -0.22
CA GLU A 11 -18.03 -15.32 0.42
C GLU A 11 -18.59 -14.45 1.55
N THR A 12 -17.71 -13.84 2.35
CA THR A 12 -18.10 -12.93 3.42
C THR A 12 -18.86 -11.71 2.90
N PHE A 13 -18.38 -11.09 1.82
CA PHE A 13 -19.05 -9.96 1.18
C PHE A 13 -20.44 -10.37 0.67
N LYS A 14 -20.54 -11.49 -0.06
CA LYS A 14 -21.83 -12.01 -0.56
C LYS A 14 -22.81 -12.36 0.56
N ARG A 15 -22.30 -12.80 1.72
CA ARG A 15 -23.13 -13.09 2.90
C ARG A 15 -23.66 -11.81 3.52
N LEU A 16 -22.82 -10.79 3.67
CA LEU A 16 -23.18 -9.53 4.31
C LEU A 16 -24.02 -8.61 3.42
N GLU A 17 -23.86 -8.67 2.10
CA GLU A 17 -24.75 -8.04 1.12
C GLU A 17 -26.22 -8.48 1.31
N LYS A 18 -26.46 -9.70 1.82
CA LYS A 18 -27.81 -10.20 2.10
C LYS A 18 -28.39 -9.72 3.43
N ARG A 19 -27.61 -9.04 4.28
CA ARG A 19 -28.07 -8.46 5.56
C ARG A 19 -28.67 -7.07 5.36
N VAL A 20 -29.71 -7.01 4.52
CA VAL A 20 -30.41 -5.76 4.17
C VAL A 20 -30.99 -5.06 5.41
N ASP A 21 -31.26 -5.81 6.48
CA ASP A 21 -31.68 -5.31 7.79
C ASP A 21 -30.66 -4.38 8.45
N LEU A 22 -29.38 -4.52 8.12
CA LEU A 22 -28.29 -3.74 8.71
C LEU A 22 -27.72 -2.65 7.77
N ILE A 23 -28.04 -2.72 6.48
CA ILE A 23 -27.51 -1.79 5.47
C ILE A 23 -28.23 -0.44 5.57
N THR A 24 -27.46 0.63 5.79
CA THR A 24 -27.96 2.01 5.84
C THR A 24 -27.60 2.83 4.60
N GLY A 25 -26.72 2.30 3.75
CA GLY A 25 -26.39 2.91 2.46
C GLY A 25 -25.58 1.98 1.57
N GLU A 26 -25.74 2.15 0.26
CA GLU A 26 -25.00 1.38 -0.75
C GLU A 26 -24.66 2.26 -1.95
N ASN A 27 -23.57 1.94 -2.64
CA ASN A 27 -23.17 2.62 -3.88
C ASN A 27 -22.47 1.62 -4.80
N HIS A 28 -22.92 1.58 -6.05
CA HIS A 28 -22.46 0.64 -7.06
C HIS A 28 -22.11 1.39 -8.35
N VAL A 29 -20.84 1.29 -8.75
CA VAL A 29 -20.37 1.88 -10.00
C VAL A 29 -19.74 0.81 -10.87
N LYS A 30 -20.10 0.80 -12.15
CA LYS A 30 -19.54 -0.09 -13.16
C LYS A 30 -18.93 0.73 -14.29
N GLY A 31 -17.67 0.47 -14.60
CA GLY A 31 -17.00 0.98 -15.78
C GLY A 31 -17.19 0.01 -16.93
N ILE A 32 -17.55 0.54 -18.10
CA ILE A 32 -17.72 -0.23 -19.33
C ILE A 32 -16.71 0.29 -20.35
N ASP A 33 -15.95 -0.62 -20.96
CA ASP A 33 -15.10 -0.29 -22.09
C ASP A 33 -15.97 0.04 -23.30
N LYS A 34 -15.86 1.26 -23.83
CA LYS A 34 -16.71 1.72 -24.93
C LYS A 34 -16.43 1.01 -26.25
N ALA A 35 -15.24 0.45 -26.44
CA ALA A 35 -14.86 -0.24 -27.66
C ALA A 35 -15.34 -1.70 -27.67
N THR A 36 -15.31 -2.39 -26.52
CA THR A 36 -15.68 -3.81 -26.43
C THR A 36 -17.06 -4.05 -25.81
N GLY A 37 -17.61 -3.07 -25.09
CA GLY A 37 -18.86 -3.21 -24.33
C GLY A 37 -18.69 -4.03 -23.04
N GLU A 38 -17.48 -4.48 -22.71
CA GLU A 38 -17.22 -5.32 -21.54
C GLU A 38 -17.03 -4.49 -20.26
N VAL A 39 -17.39 -5.07 -19.12
CA VAL A 39 -17.16 -4.46 -17.81
C VAL A 39 -15.66 -4.43 -17.53
N ASN A 40 -15.11 -3.22 -17.39
CA ASN A 40 -13.69 -3.01 -17.16
C ASN A 40 -13.37 -2.57 -15.72
N SER A 41 -14.36 -2.20 -14.93
CA SER A 41 -14.21 -1.98 -13.49
C SER A 41 -15.55 -2.12 -12.77
N THR A 42 -15.51 -2.51 -11.50
CA THR A 42 -16.65 -2.43 -10.59
C THR A 42 -16.18 -1.88 -9.25
N THR A 43 -17.01 -1.07 -8.60
CA THR A 43 -16.79 -0.62 -7.23
C THR A 43 -18.12 -0.69 -6.50
N ASP A 44 -18.18 -1.53 -5.49
CA ASP A 44 -19.34 -1.75 -4.64
C ASP A 44 -18.99 -1.32 -3.21
N VAL A 45 -19.87 -0.53 -2.62
CA VAL A 45 -19.73 -0.03 -1.24
C VAL A 45 -21.02 -0.31 -0.51
N TYR A 46 -20.90 -0.92 0.68
CA TYR A 46 -22.01 -1.14 1.59
C TYR A 46 -21.68 -0.52 2.94
N VAL A 47 -22.60 0.26 3.49
CA VAL A 47 -22.51 0.89 4.81
C VAL A 47 -23.54 0.23 5.72
N PHE A 48 -23.08 -0.21 6.88
CA PHE A 48 -23.85 -0.94 7.88
C PHE A 48 -23.90 -0.15 9.19
N SER A 49 -25.06 -0.13 9.82
CA SER A 49 -25.23 0.28 11.21
C SER A 49 -25.42 -0.96 12.08
N LEU A 50 -24.42 -1.28 12.88
CA LEU A 50 -24.40 -2.47 13.73
C LEU A 50 -24.86 -2.11 15.15
N GLY A 51 -25.91 -2.79 15.60
CA GLY A 51 -26.27 -2.78 17.01
C GLY A 51 -25.29 -3.60 17.85
N LYS A 52 -25.46 -3.55 19.17
CA LYS A 52 -24.62 -4.28 20.14
C LYS A 52 -24.59 -5.80 19.88
N GLU A 53 -25.69 -6.37 19.40
CA GLU A 53 -25.80 -7.80 19.08
C GLU A 53 -25.03 -8.17 17.79
N ASP A 54 -24.82 -7.23 16.88
CA ASP A 54 -24.21 -7.46 15.55
C ASP A 54 -22.74 -7.00 15.45
N VAL A 55 -22.20 -6.33 16.48
CA VAL A 55 -20.82 -5.79 16.44
C VAL A 55 -19.75 -6.86 16.18
N ASN A 56 -20.01 -8.10 16.60
CA ASN A 56 -19.14 -9.25 16.36
C ASN A 56 -18.95 -9.58 14.87
N LEU A 57 -19.84 -9.08 13.99
CA LEU A 57 -19.66 -9.22 12.53
C LEU A 57 -18.36 -8.58 12.06
N ILE A 58 -17.87 -7.53 12.73
CA ILE A 58 -16.57 -6.90 12.41
C ILE A 58 -15.44 -7.91 12.62
N ASP A 59 -15.45 -8.64 13.73
CA ASP A 59 -14.45 -9.67 14.04
C ASP A 59 -14.56 -10.87 13.12
N ASP A 60 -15.77 -11.24 12.71
CA ASP A 60 -15.99 -12.24 11.67
C ASP A 60 -15.33 -11.81 10.36
N VAL A 61 -15.59 -10.59 9.88
CA VAL A 61 -14.96 -10.10 8.64
C VAL A 61 -13.44 -10.08 8.78
N LYS A 62 -12.90 -9.57 9.89
CA LYS A 62 -11.44 -9.54 10.14
C LYS A 62 -10.83 -10.94 10.09
N ARG A 63 -11.51 -11.94 10.63
CA ARG A 63 -11.06 -13.35 10.61
C ARG A 63 -11.02 -13.88 9.18
N GLU A 64 -12.01 -13.58 8.36
CA GLU A 64 -12.04 -14.01 6.96
C GLU A 64 -10.96 -13.30 6.12
N PHE A 65 -10.70 -12.01 6.36
CA PHE A 65 -9.53 -11.32 5.82
C PHE A 65 -8.21 -11.98 6.22
N ALA A 66 -8.10 -12.48 7.47
CA ALA A 66 -6.89 -13.14 7.93
C ALA A 66 -6.60 -14.46 7.19
N LYS A 67 -7.64 -15.20 6.78
CA LYS A 67 -7.48 -16.44 6.02
C LYS A 67 -6.91 -16.22 4.61
N ASP A 68 -7.29 -15.12 3.97
CA ASP A 68 -6.82 -14.79 2.61
C ASP A 68 -5.54 -13.93 2.61
N ARG A 69 -4.99 -13.63 3.79
CA ARG A 69 -3.88 -12.69 3.95
C ARG A 69 -2.62 -13.07 3.18
N GLU A 70 -2.27 -14.35 3.16
CA GLU A 70 -1.06 -14.83 2.46
C GLU A 70 -1.16 -14.70 0.94
N SER A 71 -2.39 -14.66 0.41
CA SER A 71 -2.69 -14.46 -1.00
C SER A 71 -2.69 -12.97 -1.41
N ALA A 72 -2.64 -12.04 -0.45
CA ALA A 72 -2.70 -10.61 -0.76
C ALA A 72 -1.33 -10.08 -1.24
N ALA A 73 -1.32 -9.40 -2.38
CA ALA A 73 -0.12 -8.73 -2.89
C ALA A 73 0.23 -7.47 -2.08
N LYS A 74 -0.76 -6.78 -1.49
CA LYS A 74 -0.56 -5.65 -0.59
C LYS A 74 -1.62 -5.66 0.51
N ILE A 75 -1.20 -5.27 1.71
CA ILE A 75 -2.08 -5.14 2.88
C ILE A 75 -1.83 -3.77 3.52
N PHE A 76 -2.91 -3.05 3.80
CA PHE A 76 -2.90 -1.82 4.56
C PHE A 76 -3.86 -1.97 5.73
N SER A 77 -3.46 -1.56 6.94
CA SER A 77 -4.33 -1.63 8.10
C SER A 77 -4.02 -0.53 9.08
N ARG A 78 -5.05 -0.08 9.80
CA ARG A 78 -4.93 0.87 10.89
C ARG A 78 -5.93 0.49 11.98
N SER A 79 -5.49 0.58 13.23
CA SER A 79 -6.37 0.60 14.39
C SER A 79 -6.58 2.06 14.80
N GLY A 80 -7.83 2.48 14.96
CA GLY A 80 -8.17 3.81 15.47
C GLY A 80 -7.82 3.91 16.95
N THR A 81 -6.78 4.67 17.31
CA THR A 81 -6.33 4.84 18.71
C THR A 81 -6.51 6.25 19.24
N GLY A 82 -7.25 7.11 18.51
CA GLY A 82 -7.60 8.47 18.95
C GLY A 82 -6.47 9.51 18.90
N ALA A 83 -5.19 9.10 18.88
CA ALA A 83 -4.06 10.01 18.71
C ALA A 83 -3.67 10.16 17.23
N LEU A 84 -3.94 11.32 16.64
CA LEU A 84 -3.42 11.68 15.32
C LEU A 84 -1.87 11.73 15.36
N LYS A 85 -1.19 10.66 14.96
CA LYS A 85 0.21 10.78 14.50
C LYS A 85 0.18 11.41 13.10
N SER A 86 1.05 12.37 12.87
CA SER A 86 1.03 13.44 11.83
C SER A 86 0.93 13.05 10.35
N ARG A 87 0.59 11.80 9.98
CA ARG A 87 0.32 11.40 8.60
C ARG A 87 -0.77 10.31 8.57
N HIS A 88 -2.01 10.71 8.33
CA HIS A 88 -3.07 9.76 7.94
C HIS A 88 -2.68 9.11 6.62
N SER A 89 -2.62 7.77 6.59
CA SER A 89 -2.62 7.06 5.32
C SER A 89 -4.07 6.92 4.90
N VAL A 90 -4.52 7.87 4.06
CA VAL A 90 -5.77 7.72 3.32
C VAL A 90 -5.50 6.76 2.18
N ILE A 91 -6.25 5.66 2.12
CA ILE A 91 -6.13 4.71 1.01
C ILE A 91 -7.27 4.98 0.04
N SER A 92 -6.92 5.44 -1.16
CA SER A 92 -7.90 5.58 -2.24
C SER A 92 -8.13 4.20 -2.88
N VAL A 93 -9.37 3.72 -2.78
CA VAL A 93 -9.90 2.50 -3.39
C VAL A 93 -10.87 2.91 -4.49
N GLY A 94 -10.91 2.18 -5.61
CA GLY A 94 -11.71 2.58 -6.77
C GLY A 94 -10.86 2.75 -8.02
N SER A 95 -11.19 1.97 -9.03
CA SER A 95 -10.50 1.94 -10.32
C SER A 95 -11.31 2.59 -11.45
N GLY A 96 -12.57 2.94 -11.21
CA GLY A 96 -13.47 3.66 -12.12
C GLY A 96 -13.88 5.05 -11.61
N ASP A 97 -15.14 5.42 -11.85
CA ASP A 97 -15.67 6.76 -11.53
C ASP A 97 -15.89 6.99 -10.02
N LEU A 98 -16.01 5.90 -9.24
CA LEU A 98 -16.10 5.97 -7.79
C LEU A 98 -14.72 5.77 -7.16
N LYS A 99 -14.22 6.82 -6.49
CA LYS A 99 -13.02 6.76 -5.66
C LYS A 99 -13.40 6.94 -4.20
N ILE A 100 -13.20 5.90 -3.41
CA ILE A 100 -13.45 5.88 -1.98
C ILE A 100 -12.14 6.08 -1.24
N ASN A 101 -12.15 6.98 -0.27
CA ASN A 101 -11.02 7.20 0.61
C ASN A 101 -11.26 6.45 1.93
N VAL A 102 -10.54 5.36 2.14
CA VAL A 102 -10.58 4.59 3.38
C VAL A 102 -9.71 5.29 4.42
N GLY A 103 -10.28 5.54 5.60
CA GLY A 103 -9.57 6.12 6.74
C GLY A 103 -9.35 7.64 6.67
N SER A 104 -10.08 8.37 5.82
CA SER A 104 -9.89 9.82 5.61
C SER A 104 -10.58 10.75 6.59
N ASN A 105 -11.64 10.29 7.27
CA ASN A 105 -12.58 11.22 7.91
C ASN A 105 -12.64 11.11 9.43
N ASP A 106 -12.12 10.05 10.04
CA ASP A 106 -12.11 9.91 11.50
C ASP A 106 -10.84 9.20 12.02
N PRO A 107 -10.08 9.81 12.95
CA PRO A 107 -8.92 9.17 13.60
C PRO A 107 -9.28 7.96 14.47
N LYS A 108 -10.54 7.80 14.85
CA LYS A 108 -11.08 6.66 15.60
C LYS A 108 -11.50 5.50 14.70
N SER A 109 -11.62 5.72 13.39
CA SER A 109 -11.91 4.61 12.46
C SER A 109 -10.72 3.68 12.31
N SER A 110 -11.00 2.40 12.36
CA SER A 110 -10.08 1.32 12.02
C SER A 110 -10.37 0.85 10.61
N TYR A 111 -9.36 0.32 9.92
CA TYR A 111 -9.58 -0.28 8.60
C TYR A 111 -8.59 -1.39 8.29
N MET A 112 -8.98 -2.24 7.35
CA MET A 112 -8.12 -3.18 6.63
C MET A 112 -8.41 -3.08 5.14
N VAL A 113 -7.36 -3.06 4.32
CA VAL A 113 -7.43 -3.08 2.86
C VAL A 113 -6.48 -4.16 2.36
N MET A 114 -6.97 -5.05 1.50
CA MET A 114 -6.17 -6.08 0.84
C MET A 114 -6.30 -5.96 -0.67
N VAL A 115 -5.18 -6.12 -1.37
CA VAL A 115 -5.10 -6.05 -2.83
C VAL A 115 -4.63 -7.38 -3.38
N PHE A 116 -5.39 -7.93 -4.32
CA PHE A 116 -5.12 -9.20 -4.97
C PHE A 116 -4.92 -8.98 -6.47
N PRO A 117 -3.92 -9.60 -7.10
CA PRO A 117 -3.78 -9.57 -8.55
C PRO A 117 -4.92 -10.38 -9.19
N ASP A 118 -5.41 -9.95 -10.35
CA ASP A 118 -6.29 -10.80 -11.16
C ASP A 118 -5.43 -11.89 -11.82
N VAL A 119 -5.69 -13.15 -11.47
CA VAL A 119 -4.92 -14.30 -11.98
C VAL A 119 -5.18 -14.59 -13.46
N LYS A 120 -6.32 -14.13 -13.98
CA LYS A 120 -6.67 -14.29 -15.40
C LYS A 120 -6.05 -13.19 -16.27
N ASP A 121 -5.60 -12.10 -15.64
CA ASP A 121 -4.95 -10.99 -16.33
C ASP A 121 -3.45 -11.21 -16.49
N THR A 122 -3.08 -11.73 -17.67
CA THR A 122 -1.68 -11.97 -18.05
C THR A 122 -0.87 -10.67 -18.18
N ALA A 123 -1.52 -9.54 -18.46
CA ALA A 123 -0.87 -8.23 -18.53
C ALA A 123 -0.56 -7.65 -17.15
N ARG A 124 -1.10 -8.25 -16.07
CA ARG A 124 -0.91 -7.83 -14.67
C ARG A 124 -1.27 -6.36 -14.43
N ASN A 125 -2.21 -5.81 -15.20
CA ASN A 125 -2.72 -4.46 -15.07
C ASN A 125 -4.02 -4.39 -14.26
N ARG A 126 -4.66 -5.51 -13.91
CA ARG A 126 -5.88 -5.61 -13.11
C ARG A 126 -5.61 -6.06 -11.68
N ARG A 127 -6.55 -5.72 -10.80
CA ARG A 127 -6.55 -6.12 -9.39
C ARG A 127 -7.96 -6.18 -8.83
N HIS A 128 -8.10 -6.97 -7.77
CA HIS A 128 -9.18 -6.86 -6.82
C HIS A 128 -8.70 -6.12 -5.57
N VAL A 129 -9.55 -5.30 -4.99
CA VAL A 129 -9.32 -4.63 -3.71
C VAL A 129 -10.52 -4.87 -2.83
N TYR A 130 -10.27 -5.35 -1.62
CA TYR A 130 -11.29 -5.49 -0.59
C TYR A 130 -10.90 -4.64 0.61
N ALA A 131 -11.85 -3.90 1.15
CA ALA A 131 -11.65 -3.14 2.37
C ALA A 131 -12.82 -3.29 3.34
N ILE A 132 -12.47 -3.24 4.63
CA ILE A 132 -13.39 -3.01 5.72
C ILE A 132 -12.90 -1.76 6.46
N GLU A 133 -13.81 -0.82 6.72
CA GLU A 133 -13.62 0.31 7.63
C GLU A 133 -14.68 0.23 8.71
N TRP A 134 -14.32 0.49 9.97
CA TRP A 134 -15.30 0.48 11.05
C TRP A 134 -14.95 1.48 12.14
N LYS A 135 -15.99 1.89 12.86
CA LYS A 135 -15.91 2.79 14.00
C LYS A 135 -16.93 2.36 15.03
N GLU A 136 -16.44 1.94 16.18
CA GLU A 136 -17.29 1.65 17.34
C GLU A 136 -17.88 2.95 17.89
N ASP A 137 -19.16 2.90 18.24
CA ASP A 137 -19.79 3.93 19.04
C ASP A 137 -19.55 3.66 20.54
N GLY A 138 -19.60 4.71 21.35
CA GLY A 138 -19.38 4.59 22.80
C GLY A 138 -20.48 3.81 23.54
N ASN A 139 -21.53 3.36 22.84
CA ASN A 139 -22.68 2.65 23.40
C ASN A 139 -22.66 1.14 23.07
N GLY A 140 -21.59 0.65 22.43
CA GLY A 140 -21.37 -0.75 22.11
C GLY A 140 -21.91 -1.18 20.73
N GLY A 141 -22.41 -0.25 19.92
CA GLY A 141 -22.66 -0.43 18.49
C GLY A 141 -21.47 -0.01 17.65
N ALA A 142 -21.62 -0.08 16.32
CA ALA A 142 -20.59 0.37 15.40
C ALA A 142 -21.16 0.75 14.03
N GLU A 143 -20.49 1.66 13.33
CA GLU A 143 -20.64 1.83 11.89
C GLU A 143 -19.56 1.01 11.18
N MET A 144 -19.93 0.26 10.16
CA MET A 144 -19.01 -0.56 9.35
C MET A 144 -19.26 -0.31 7.88
N SER A 145 -18.20 -0.19 7.08
CA SER A 145 -18.26 -0.12 5.62
C SER A 145 -17.48 -1.27 5.01
N LEU A 146 -18.06 -1.93 4.00
CA LEU A 146 -17.41 -2.90 3.14
C LEU A 146 -17.25 -2.33 1.75
N ILE A 147 -16.07 -2.47 1.18
CA ILE A 147 -15.74 -1.95 -0.15
C ILE A 147 -15.10 -3.09 -0.97
N ALA A 148 -15.68 -3.38 -2.13
CA ALA A 148 -15.12 -4.30 -3.11
C ALA A 148 -14.88 -3.54 -4.41
N ASP A 149 -13.65 -3.54 -4.91
CA ASP A 149 -13.27 -2.91 -6.17
C ASP A 149 -12.57 -3.93 -7.07
N TYR A 150 -12.94 -3.93 -8.33
CA TYR A 150 -12.23 -4.61 -9.40
C TYR A 150 -11.91 -3.60 -10.49
N GLY A 151 -10.69 -3.62 -10.98
CA GLY A 151 -10.35 -2.91 -12.20
C GLY A 151 -8.86 -2.66 -12.32
N ALA A 152 -8.51 -1.63 -13.10
CA ALA A 152 -7.11 -1.33 -13.36
C ALA A 152 -6.36 -0.98 -12.07
N LYS A 153 -5.12 -1.44 -11.97
CA LYS A 153 -4.16 -0.90 -11.01
C LYS A 153 -4.04 0.60 -11.30
N PRO A 154 -4.11 1.47 -10.28
CA PRO A 154 -3.86 2.88 -10.48
C PRO A 154 -2.50 3.01 -11.15
N GLU A 155 -2.44 3.74 -12.26
CA GLU A 155 -1.15 4.15 -12.78
C GLU A 155 -0.40 4.81 -11.62
N PRO A 156 0.88 4.47 -11.39
CA PRO A 156 1.68 5.24 -10.47
C PRO A 156 1.53 6.68 -10.94
N LYS A 157 0.92 7.54 -10.11
CA LYS A 157 0.87 8.97 -10.40
C LYS A 157 2.31 9.32 -10.77
N LYS A 158 2.55 9.71 -12.03
CA LYS A 158 3.83 10.33 -12.40
C LYS A 158 4.08 11.32 -11.28
N ALA A 159 5.12 11.09 -10.48
CA ALA A 159 5.44 11.98 -9.40
C ALA A 159 5.47 13.37 -10.04
N SER A 160 4.60 14.27 -9.57
CA SER A 160 4.56 15.66 -10.02
C SER A 160 6.01 16.17 -10.03
N HIS A 161 6.56 16.31 -11.23
CA HIS A 161 7.93 16.68 -11.54
C HIS A 161 8.98 16.28 -10.50
N SER A 162 9.56 15.09 -10.69
CA SER A 162 11.02 15.04 -10.66
C SER A 162 11.47 15.80 -11.92
N THR A 163 12.18 16.92 -11.75
CA THR A 163 12.73 17.78 -12.82
C THR A 163 13.86 17.11 -13.62
N PHE A 164 13.78 15.81 -13.81
CA PHE A 164 14.80 15.04 -14.51
C PHE A 164 14.11 14.12 -15.50
N GLU A 165 14.18 14.53 -16.76
CA GLU A 165 13.93 13.68 -17.91
C GLU A 165 15.06 12.64 -17.96
N SER A 166 14.70 11.35 -17.98
CA SER A 166 15.63 10.25 -18.21
C SER A 166 15.22 9.58 -19.52
N ASP A 167 16.19 9.23 -20.36
CA ASP A 167 15.95 8.78 -21.74
C ASP A 167 15.30 7.38 -21.83
N THR A 168 15.18 6.66 -20.71
CA THR A 168 14.61 5.29 -20.70
C THR A 168 13.71 4.98 -19.51
N GLU A 169 12.71 4.10 -19.73
CA GLU A 169 11.82 3.57 -18.69
C GLU A 169 12.59 2.84 -17.58
N ALA A 170 13.72 2.21 -17.92
CA ALA A 170 14.60 1.54 -16.96
C ALA A 170 15.26 2.52 -15.97
N GLU A 171 15.69 3.70 -16.42
CA GLU A 171 16.25 4.75 -15.56
C GLU A 171 15.20 5.34 -14.63
N THR A 172 14.01 5.63 -15.16
CA THR A 172 12.88 6.13 -14.35
C THR A 172 12.49 5.13 -13.27
N GLN A 173 12.35 3.85 -13.62
CA GLN A 173 11.99 2.80 -12.67
C GLN A 173 13.09 2.57 -11.62
N TRP A 174 14.36 2.64 -12.03
CA TRP A 174 15.49 2.53 -11.11
C TRP A 174 15.53 3.71 -10.13
N LEU A 175 15.42 4.96 -10.61
CA LEU A 175 15.43 6.16 -9.77
C LEU A 175 14.28 6.16 -8.77
N TYR A 176 13.08 5.75 -9.19
CA TYR A 176 11.95 5.58 -8.29
C TYR A 176 12.27 4.57 -7.16
N THR A 177 12.80 3.42 -7.53
CA THR A 177 13.13 2.34 -6.60
C THR A 177 14.25 2.75 -5.64
N PHE A 178 15.31 3.37 -6.15
CA PHE A 178 16.42 3.93 -5.38
C PHE A 178 15.94 4.96 -4.35
N ASN A 179 15.09 5.91 -4.78
CA ASN A 179 14.52 6.92 -3.89
C ASN A 179 13.64 6.33 -2.79
N MET A 180 12.91 5.24 -3.07
CA MET A 180 12.18 4.53 -2.02
C MET A 180 13.12 3.93 -0.97
N TYR A 181 14.25 3.33 -1.38
CA TYR A 181 15.24 2.80 -0.45
C TYR A 181 15.85 3.90 0.41
N ILE A 182 16.22 5.03 -0.19
CA ILE A 182 16.71 6.22 0.52
C ILE A 182 15.69 6.71 1.57
N LYS A 183 14.42 6.82 1.18
CA LYS A 183 13.36 7.28 2.09
C LYS A 183 13.09 6.30 3.23
N SER A 184 13.14 5.00 2.94
CA SER A 184 13.05 3.94 3.95
C SER A 184 14.21 4.05 4.95
N MET A 185 15.44 4.19 4.45
CA MET A 185 16.64 4.36 5.26
C MET A 185 16.55 5.58 6.17
N LYS A 186 16.17 6.74 5.64
CA LYS A 186 16.02 7.96 6.43
C LYS A 186 15.01 7.81 7.59
N ARG A 187 13.96 7.01 7.42
CA ARG A 187 12.98 6.70 8.47
C ARG A 187 13.49 5.69 9.49
N ALA A 188 14.32 4.75 9.06
CA ALA A 188 14.89 3.72 9.90
C ALA A 188 16.08 4.22 10.75
N LEU A 189 16.78 5.27 10.30
CA LEU A 189 17.99 5.82 10.93
C LEU A 189 17.85 6.03 12.45
N GLU A 190 16.77 6.68 12.90
CA GLU A 190 16.58 6.95 14.33
C GLU A 190 16.48 5.67 15.18
N ARG A 191 15.86 4.62 14.64
CA ARG A 191 15.69 3.34 15.33
C ARG A 191 16.97 2.50 15.27
N ILE A 192 17.69 2.53 14.14
CA ILE A 192 18.99 1.87 13.98
C ILE A 192 20.00 2.47 14.97
N ASN A 193 20.06 3.80 15.08
CA ASN A 193 20.97 4.49 16.00
C ASN A 193 20.65 4.21 17.48
N LYS A 194 19.41 3.84 17.80
CA LYS A 194 18.98 3.41 19.15
C LYS A 194 19.15 1.91 19.40
N GLY A 195 19.60 1.14 18.41
CA GLY A 195 19.70 -0.33 18.51
C GLY A 195 18.34 -1.06 18.45
N GLU A 196 17.25 -0.36 18.09
CA GLU A 196 15.88 -0.90 18.06
C GLU A 196 15.52 -1.59 16.73
N LEU A 197 16.42 -1.53 15.75
CA LEU A 197 16.24 -2.13 14.43
C LEU A 197 17.58 -2.60 13.87
N THR A 198 17.67 -3.89 13.54
CA THR A 198 18.89 -4.54 13.02
C THR A 198 18.82 -4.83 11.51
N VAL A 199 17.72 -4.48 10.84
CA VAL A 199 17.53 -4.79 9.42
C VAL A 199 18.04 -3.66 8.55
N PHE A 200 19.14 -3.92 7.85
CA PHE A 200 19.70 -3.02 6.85
C PHE A 200 19.40 -3.51 5.42
N PRO A 201 18.83 -2.68 4.54
CA PRO A 201 18.47 -3.09 3.18
C PRO A 201 19.72 -3.15 2.29
N THR A 202 20.35 -4.31 2.24
CA THR A 202 21.45 -4.63 1.30
C THR A 202 21.06 -4.45 -0.18
N GLU A 203 19.76 -4.40 -0.46
CA GLU A 203 19.21 -4.13 -1.79
C GLU A 203 19.60 -2.74 -2.35
N ILE A 204 19.89 -1.75 -1.50
CA ILE A 204 20.37 -0.45 -1.97
C ILE A 204 21.74 -0.58 -2.64
N TYR A 205 22.62 -1.42 -2.10
CA TYR A 205 23.94 -1.71 -2.67
C TYR A 205 23.82 -2.48 -3.98
N LYS A 206 23.00 -3.54 -4.02
CA LYS A 206 22.75 -4.32 -5.25
C LYS A 206 22.14 -3.46 -6.35
N SER A 207 21.25 -2.54 -5.99
CA SER A 207 20.63 -1.60 -6.92
C SER A 207 21.66 -0.61 -7.48
N SER A 208 22.56 -0.07 -6.64
CA SER A 208 23.66 0.80 -7.08
C SER A 208 24.61 0.14 -8.08
N LEU A 209 24.93 -1.15 -7.92
CA LEU A 209 25.78 -1.90 -8.86
C LEU A 209 25.15 -2.07 -10.26
N LYS A 210 23.82 -1.93 -10.36
CA LYS A 210 23.06 -2.10 -11.60
C LYS A 210 22.43 -0.78 -12.05
N CYS A 211 23.03 0.35 -11.66
CA CYS A 211 22.53 1.67 -12.01
C CYS A 211 22.48 1.84 -13.54
N PRO A 212 21.29 2.01 -14.15
CA PRO A 212 21.17 2.23 -15.57
C PRO A 212 21.36 3.71 -15.96
N VAL A 213 21.43 4.62 -14.98
CA VAL A 213 21.51 6.08 -15.18
C VAL A 213 22.83 6.45 -15.83
N LYS A 214 22.79 7.04 -17.02
CA LYS A 214 24.01 7.47 -17.72
C LYS A 214 24.55 8.82 -17.24
N ASP A 215 23.67 9.71 -16.79
CA ASP A 215 24.03 11.05 -16.30
C ASP A 215 24.95 10.98 -15.07
N ALA A 216 26.16 11.53 -15.21
CA ALA A 216 27.18 11.50 -14.17
C ALA A 216 26.86 12.41 -12.97
N GLU A 217 26.21 13.55 -13.18
CA GLU A 217 25.84 14.48 -12.11
C GLU A 217 24.68 13.93 -11.28
N MET A 218 23.71 13.28 -11.94
CA MET A 218 22.65 12.54 -11.25
C MET A 218 23.22 11.40 -10.39
N ARG A 219 24.19 10.64 -10.93
CA ARG A 219 24.84 9.57 -10.18
C ARG A 219 25.62 10.09 -8.97
N LYS A 220 26.35 11.21 -9.10
CA LYS A 220 27.00 11.89 -7.98
C LYS A 220 26.01 12.37 -6.92
N SER A 221 24.86 12.91 -7.33
CA SER A 221 23.80 13.33 -6.41
C SER A 221 23.28 12.14 -5.58
N CYS A 222 22.96 11.02 -6.24
CA CYS A 222 22.55 9.78 -5.59
C CYS A 222 23.64 9.21 -4.65
N ALA A 223 24.91 9.26 -5.05
CA ALA A 223 26.05 8.86 -4.21
C ALA A 223 26.19 9.76 -2.98
N GLY A 224 26.01 11.07 -3.13
CA GLY A 224 26.01 12.05 -2.05
C GLY A 224 24.95 11.76 -0.99
N GLU A 225 23.75 11.36 -1.41
CA GLU A 225 22.67 10.95 -0.49
C GLU A 225 23.06 9.73 0.36
N LEU A 226 23.67 8.71 -0.26
CA LEU A 226 24.16 7.53 0.45
C LEU A 226 25.23 7.88 1.47
N ARG A 227 26.20 8.74 1.10
CA ARG A 227 27.24 9.22 2.01
C ARG A 227 26.66 10.04 3.17
N ALA A 228 25.66 10.88 2.92
CA ALA A 228 24.97 11.63 3.96
C ALA A 228 24.24 10.72 4.96
N ILE A 229 23.64 9.62 4.49
CA ILE A 229 23.04 8.61 5.36
C ILE A 229 24.12 7.87 6.15
N ALA A 230 25.20 7.45 5.51
CA ALA A 230 26.33 6.76 6.14
C ALA A 230 26.97 7.61 7.25
N ALA A 231 27.06 8.93 7.06
CA ALA A 231 27.56 9.86 8.07
C ALA A 231 26.64 9.97 9.30
N LYS A 232 25.33 9.76 9.12
CA LYS A 232 24.31 9.83 10.19
C LYS A 232 24.10 8.51 10.92
N LEU A 233 24.71 7.43 10.45
CA LEU A 233 24.79 6.17 11.20
C LEU A 233 25.85 6.30 12.29
N THR A 234 25.39 6.38 13.53
CA THR A 234 26.23 6.57 14.72
C THR A 234 26.27 5.35 15.63
N SER A 235 25.41 4.35 15.38
CA SER A 235 25.44 3.09 16.14
C SER A 235 26.78 2.38 15.93
N PRO A 236 27.46 1.94 17.01
CA PRO A 236 28.70 1.18 16.91
C PRO A 236 28.52 -0.17 16.20
N ASP A 237 27.31 -0.73 16.26
CA ASP A 237 26.98 -2.01 15.62
C ASP A 237 26.71 -1.87 14.11
N ALA A 238 26.54 -0.64 13.60
CA ALA A 238 26.19 -0.35 12.20
C ALA A 238 27.42 -0.21 11.27
N LYS A 239 28.56 -0.81 11.63
CA LYS A 239 29.83 -0.64 10.89
C LYS A 239 29.77 -1.25 9.48
N ILE A 240 29.14 -2.41 9.34
CA ILE A 240 29.02 -3.13 8.06
C ILE A 240 28.09 -2.36 7.12
N GLU A 241 27.00 -1.86 7.68
CA GLU A 241 25.96 -1.06 7.02
C GLU A 241 26.53 0.25 6.47
N LYS A 242 27.33 0.93 7.29
CA LYS A 242 28.03 2.14 6.88
C LYS A 242 28.98 1.86 5.72
N ASP A 243 29.76 0.78 5.80
CA ASP A 243 30.67 0.38 4.71
C ASP A 243 29.91 0.04 3.42
N LEU A 244 28.78 -0.66 3.52
CA LEU A 244 27.93 -0.98 2.37
C LEU A 244 27.36 0.28 1.68
N LEU A 245 26.97 1.31 2.42
CA LEU A 245 26.51 2.58 1.82
C LEU A 245 27.63 3.32 1.10
N LEU A 246 28.83 3.32 1.67
CA LEU A 246 29.98 3.96 1.05
C LEU A 246 30.36 3.22 -0.25
N ARG A 247 30.41 1.89 -0.23
CA ARG A 247 30.63 1.09 -1.44
C ARG A 247 29.53 1.27 -2.47
N ALA A 248 28.27 1.43 -2.04
CA ALA A 248 27.15 1.72 -2.92
C ALA A 248 27.28 3.10 -3.58
N ALA A 249 27.75 4.11 -2.83
CA ALA A 249 28.04 5.44 -3.36
C ALA A 249 29.17 5.40 -4.40
N ASP A 250 30.25 4.69 -4.09
CA ASP A 250 31.40 4.56 -4.99
C ASP A 250 31.03 3.77 -6.26
N ALA A 251 30.12 2.80 -6.16
CA ALA A 251 29.60 2.06 -7.31
C ALA A 251 28.79 2.95 -8.28
N LEU A 252 28.10 3.97 -7.76
CA LEU A 252 27.34 4.90 -8.60
C LEU A 252 28.26 5.84 -9.38
N GLU A 253 29.43 6.17 -8.84
CA GLU A 253 30.35 7.14 -9.45
C GLU A 253 31.37 6.52 -10.42
N LYS A 254 31.41 5.18 -10.53
CA LYS A 254 32.21 4.45 -11.53
C LYS A 254 31.56 4.49 -12.91
#